data_AF-A0A5J4NM59-F1
#
_entry.id   AF-A0A5J4NM59-F1
#
_cell.length_a   1.000
_cell.length_b   1.000
_cell.length_c   1.000
_cell.angle_alpha   90.00
_cell.angle_beta   90.00
_cell.angle_gamma   90.00
#
_symmetry.space_group_name_H-M   'P 1'
#
loop_
_entity.id
_entity.type
_entity.pdbx_description
1 polymer ?
#
loop_
_entity_poly.entity_id
_entity_poly.type
_entity_poly.pdbx_seq_one_letter_code
_entity_poly.pdbx_strand_id
1 'polypeptide(L)'
;FEYADQIWKKSTTYINFPVEKFEPLQPGTSYGLYAVVNHFGSMESGHYTAFCRGIRDGDWYEYDDSNVSRIATSRIKLLTKIPLFQSNAAYILFYERLPRTQIFSEQNNLSA
;
A
#
# COMPACT_ATOMS: atom_id res chain seq x y z
N PHE A 1 15.72 1.68 -8.84
CA PHE A 1 17.09 2.20 -8.85
C PHE A 1 17.38 2.75 -10.21
N GLU A 2 18.23 3.76 -10.30
CA GLU A 2 18.63 4.40 -11.55
C GLU A 2 20.15 4.46 -11.58
N TYR A 3 20.74 4.16 -12.73
CA TYR A 3 22.18 4.30 -12.93
C TYR A 3 22.45 5.67 -13.56
N ALA A 4 23.13 6.55 -12.83
CA ALA A 4 23.45 7.89 -13.27
C ALA A 4 24.79 8.33 -12.67
N ASP A 5 25.60 9.08 -13.42
CA ASP A 5 26.91 9.57 -12.95
C ASP A 5 27.86 8.47 -12.44
N GLN A 6 27.85 7.29 -13.08
CA GLN A 6 28.64 6.11 -12.67
C GLN A 6 28.30 5.54 -11.29
N ILE A 7 27.21 5.97 -10.69
CA ILE A 7 26.74 5.47 -9.40
C ILE A 7 25.28 5.01 -9.51
N TRP A 8 24.95 3.97 -8.76
CA TRP A 8 23.55 3.63 -8.55
C TRP A 8 22.93 4.67 -7.61
N LYS A 9 21.71 5.09 -7.90
CA LYS A 9 20.92 5.93 -7.02
C LYS A 9 19.56 5.29 -6.81
N LYS A 10 19.00 5.47 -5.63
CA LYS A 10 17.60 5.09 -5.38
C LYS A 10 16.72 5.97 -6.26
N SER A 11 15.75 5.36 -6.94
CA SER A 11 14.78 6.13 -7.71
C SER A 11 13.86 6.85 -6.73
N THR A 12 13.72 8.17 -6.91
CA THR A 12 12.81 9.01 -6.14
C THR A 12 11.63 9.48 -6.98
N THR A 13 11.37 8.79 -8.09
CA THR A 13 10.26 9.09 -8.99
C THR A 13 8.94 8.75 -8.31
N TYR A 14 7.98 9.66 -8.39
CA TYR A 14 6.64 9.40 -7.90
C TYR A 14 5.94 8.38 -8.80
N ILE A 15 5.49 7.29 -8.20
CA ILE A 15 4.67 6.29 -8.88
C ILE A 15 3.23 6.39 -8.42
N ASN A 16 2.30 6.15 -9.34
CA ASN A 16 0.88 5.96 -9.01
C ASN A 16 0.58 4.46 -9.07
N PHE A 17 -0.13 3.93 -8.09
CA PHE A 17 -0.49 2.52 -8.05
C PHE A 17 -1.92 2.29 -7.55
N PRO A 18 -2.67 1.36 -8.17
CA PRO A 18 -4.07 1.10 -7.86
C PRO A 18 -4.28 0.46 -6.51
N VAL A 19 -5.23 0.99 -5.75
CA VAL A 19 -5.56 0.51 -4.40
C VAL A 19 -6.56 -0.63 -4.45
N GLU A 20 -7.64 -0.47 -5.21
CA GLU A 20 -8.79 -1.38 -5.15
C GLU A 20 -8.79 -2.45 -6.23
N LYS A 21 -8.36 -2.10 -7.45
CA LYS A 21 -8.48 -2.98 -8.60
C LYS A 21 -7.29 -2.85 -9.54
N PHE A 22 -6.35 -3.77 -9.39
CA PHE A 22 -5.27 -4.02 -10.34
C PHE A 22 -5.59 -5.26 -11.17
N GLU A 23 -5.64 -5.11 -12.48
CA GLU A 23 -5.75 -6.23 -13.42
C GLU A 23 -4.42 -6.35 -14.15
N PRO A 24 -3.54 -7.30 -13.79
CA PRO A 24 -2.35 -7.59 -14.56
C PRO A 24 -2.74 -8.09 -15.96
N LEU A 25 -1.76 -8.26 -16.85
CA LEU A 25 -1.97 -8.62 -18.27
C LEU A 25 -2.78 -9.91 -18.50
N GLN A 26 -3.05 -10.70 -17.47
CA GLN A 26 -3.92 -11.89 -17.53
C GLN A 26 -5.39 -11.50 -17.30
N PRO A 27 -6.27 -11.67 -18.30
CA PRO A 27 -7.69 -11.38 -18.17
C PRO A 27 -8.35 -12.21 -17.06
N GLY A 28 -9.29 -11.61 -16.33
CA GLY A 28 -10.14 -12.32 -15.36
C GLY A 28 -9.54 -12.52 -13.97
N THR A 29 -8.36 -11.98 -13.68
CA THR A 29 -7.82 -11.95 -12.31
C THR A 29 -7.62 -10.51 -11.85
N SER A 30 -8.39 -10.10 -10.84
CA SER A 30 -8.23 -8.80 -10.20
C SER A 30 -7.53 -8.94 -8.86
N TYR A 31 -6.76 -7.92 -8.51
CA TYR A 31 -6.04 -7.84 -7.25
C TYR A 31 -6.34 -6.53 -6.54
N GLY A 32 -6.39 -6.60 -5.21
CA GLY A 32 -6.50 -5.42 -4.36
C GLY A 32 -5.20 -5.24 -3.57
N LEU A 33 -4.72 -4.00 -3.48
CA LEU A 33 -3.60 -3.67 -2.62
C LEU A 33 -4.02 -3.85 -1.16
N TYR A 34 -3.15 -4.41 -0.33
CA TYR A 34 -3.41 -4.52 1.11
C TYR A 34 -2.23 -4.11 1.98
N ALA A 35 -1.01 -4.06 1.43
CA ALA A 35 0.13 -3.47 2.12
C ALA A 35 1.13 -2.81 1.15
N VAL A 36 1.85 -1.81 1.64
CA VAL A 36 2.94 -1.11 0.97
C VAL A 36 4.09 -1.00 1.95
N VAL A 37 5.29 -1.41 1.55
CA VAL A 37 6.51 -1.06 2.27
C VAL A 37 7.07 0.19 1.63
N ASN A 38 7.24 1.23 2.44
CA ASN A 38 7.90 2.46 2.05
C ASN A 38 9.35 2.41 2.50
N HIS A 39 10.24 3.01 1.71
CA HIS A 39 11.61 3.26 2.08
C HIS A 39 11.89 4.75 1.89
N PHE A 40 12.42 5.41 2.91
CA PHE A 40 12.92 6.78 2.89
C PHE A 40 14.44 6.76 3.01
N GLY A 41 15.17 7.73 2.43
CA GLY A 41 16.63 7.74 2.43
C GLY A 41 17.28 7.23 1.13
N SER A 42 18.58 6.95 1.17
CA SER A 42 19.41 6.52 0.03
C SER A 42 19.38 5.00 -0.15
N MET A 43 20.35 4.43 -0.88
CA MET A 43 20.47 2.97 -0.99
C MET A 43 21.24 2.36 0.18
N GLU A 44 22.12 3.14 0.80
CA GLU A 44 23.05 2.74 1.85
C GLU A 44 22.47 2.96 3.25
N SER A 45 21.54 3.89 3.39
CA SER A 45 20.89 4.23 4.64
C SER A 45 19.47 4.70 4.41
N GLY A 46 18.56 4.34 5.30
CA GLY A 46 17.18 4.76 5.20
C GLY A 46 16.31 4.27 6.33
N HIS A 47 15.03 4.60 6.22
CA HIS A 47 13.99 4.23 7.16
C HIS A 47 12.85 3.53 6.44
N TYR A 48 12.34 2.46 7.03
CA TYR A 48 11.24 1.69 6.45
C TYR A 48 9.98 1.88 7.28
N THR A 49 8.88 2.20 6.59
CA THR A 49 7.54 2.21 7.20
C THR A 49 6.61 1.34 6.35
N ALA A 50 5.44 1.02 6.88
CA ALA A 50 4.44 0.24 6.15
C ALA A 50 3.08 0.94 6.12
N PHE A 51 2.43 0.95 4.96
CA PHE A 51 0.99 1.19 4.89
C PHE A 51 0.28 -0.15 4.86
N CYS A 52 -0.66 -0.39 5.76
CA CYS A 52 -1.47 -1.61 5.74
C CYS A 52 -2.96 -1.26 5.77
N ARG A 53 -3.75 -2.04 5.05
CA ARG A 53 -5.20 -1.97 5.09
C ARG A 53 -5.71 -2.75 6.29
N GLY A 54 -6.44 -2.09 7.18
CA GLY A 54 -7.12 -2.71 8.30
C GLY A 54 -8.13 -3.75 7.82
N ILE A 55 -8.05 -4.97 8.36
CA ILE A 55 -8.94 -6.07 7.96
C ILE A 55 -10.38 -5.81 8.44
N ARG A 56 -10.56 -5.07 9.54
CA ARG A 56 -11.86 -4.87 10.20
C ARG A 56 -12.69 -3.73 9.60
N ASP A 57 -12.04 -2.60 9.32
CA ASP A 57 -12.66 -1.37 8.85
C ASP A 57 -12.38 -1.07 7.37
N GLY A 58 -11.36 -1.73 6.79
CA GLY A 58 -10.91 -1.48 5.44
C GLY A 58 -10.13 -0.17 5.28
N ASP A 59 -9.84 0.54 6.37
CA ASP A 59 -9.09 1.80 6.40
C ASP A 59 -7.59 1.56 6.23
N TRP A 60 -6.85 2.60 5.85
CA TRP A 60 -5.41 2.53 5.71
C TRP A 60 -4.70 3.11 6.93
N TYR A 61 -3.64 2.45 7.36
CA TYR A 61 -2.83 2.83 8.51
C TYR A 61 -1.36 2.86 8.12
N GLU A 62 -0.63 3.85 8.61
CA GLU A 62 0.82 3.94 8.55
C GLU A 62 1.41 3.41 9.86
N TYR A 63 2.32 2.45 9.72
CA TYR A 63 3.10 1.84 10.79
C TYR A 63 4.53 2.33 10.67
N ASP A 64 4.93 3.18 11.61
CA ASP A 64 6.25 3.80 11.72
C ASP A 64 6.84 3.44 13.08
N ASP A 65 7.58 2.33 13.12
CA ASP A 65 8.12 1.70 14.33
C ASP A 65 7.06 1.51 15.43
N SER A 66 7.11 2.33 16.47
CA SER A 66 6.20 2.29 17.62
C SER A 66 4.93 3.14 17.44
N ASN A 67 4.86 3.91 16.35
CA ASN A 67 3.75 4.80 16.05
C ASN A 67 2.86 4.20 14.97
N VAL A 68 1.56 4.20 15.24
CA VAL A 68 0.54 3.77 14.27
C VAL A 68 -0.46 4.90 14.10
N SER A 69 -0.66 5.33 12.86
CA SER A 69 -1.58 6.42 12.55
C SER A 69 -2.47 6.09 11.36
N ARG A 70 -3.70 6.59 11.34
CA ARG A 70 -4.62 6.41 10.23
C ARG A 70 -4.20 7.32 9.08
N ILE A 71 -4.12 6.79 7.86
CA ILE A 71 -3.78 7.54 6.66
C ILE A 71 -5.00 8.37 6.23
N ALA A 72 -4.80 9.67 6.04
CA ALA A 72 -5.85 10.54 5.54
C ALA A 72 -6.25 10.17 4.11
N THR A 73 -7.57 10.17 3.83
CA THR A 73 -8.12 9.88 2.50
C THR A 73 -7.55 10.77 1.40
N SER A 74 -7.06 11.97 1.74
CA SER A 74 -6.37 12.88 0.81
C SER A 74 -5.10 12.31 0.18
N ARG A 75 -4.48 11.29 0.78
CA ARG A 75 -3.35 10.54 0.20
C ARG A 75 -3.79 9.59 -0.91
N ILE A 76 -5.07 9.26 -0.99
CA ILE A 76 -5.66 8.47 -2.07
C ILE A 76 -6.22 9.44 -3.10
N LYS A 77 -5.63 9.43 -4.30
CA LYS A 77 -6.13 10.22 -5.42
C LYS A 77 -7.36 9.54 -6.01
N LEU A 78 -8.51 10.18 -5.82
CA LEU A 78 -9.80 9.80 -6.42
C LEU A 78 -10.04 10.46 -7.78
N LEU A 79 -8.98 10.96 -8.44
CA LEU A 79 -9.07 11.70 -9.71
C LEU A 79 -9.40 10.80 -10.92
N THR A 80 -9.43 9.49 -10.74
CA THR A 80 -9.76 8.49 -11.77
C THR A 80 -10.80 7.51 -11.24
N LYS A 81 -11.35 6.66 -12.11
CA LYS A 81 -12.32 5.63 -11.73
C LYS A 81 -11.78 4.60 -10.73
N ILE A 82 -10.46 4.53 -10.52
CA ILE A 82 -9.81 3.57 -9.62
C ILE A 82 -8.95 4.38 -8.63
N PRO A 83 -9.16 4.26 -7.30
CA PRO A 83 -8.34 4.98 -6.33
C PRO A 83 -6.86 4.64 -6.48
N LEU A 84 -6.01 5.65 -6.49
CA LEU A 84 -4.55 5.52 -6.61
C LEU A 84 -3.86 6.04 -5.35
N PHE A 85 -2.90 5.31 -4.83
CA PHE A 85 -1.86 5.93 -4.02
C PHE A 85 -0.80 6.55 -4.94
N GLN A 86 -0.24 7.68 -4.50
CA GLN A 86 0.95 8.25 -5.12
C GLN A 86 2.04 8.38 -4.06
N SER A 87 3.20 7.80 -4.33
CA SER A 87 4.35 7.88 -3.43
C SER A 87 5.64 7.74 -4.22
N ASN A 88 6.69 8.44 -3.81
CA ASN A 88 8.07 8.23 -4.25
C ASN A 88 8.87 7.36 -3.26
N ALA A 89 8.27 6.99 -2.14
CA ALA A 89 8.86 6.13 -1.12
C ALA A 89 8.39 4.67 -1.25
N ALA A 90 7.29 4.41 -1.98
CA ALA A 90 6.76 3.07 -2.18
C ALA A 90 7.83 2.16 -2.83
N TYR A 91 8.15 1.06 -2.17
CA TYR A 91 9.26 0.19 -2.52
C TYR A 91 8.81 -1.25 -2.81
N ILE A 92 7.94 -1.82 -1.97
CA ILE A 92 7.33 -3.14 -2.19
C ILE A 92 5.81 -3.00 -2.08
N LEU A 93 5.08 -3.53 -3.05
CA LEU A 93 3.61 -3.52 -3.07
C LEU A 93 3.08 -4.94 -2.88
N PHE A 94 2.20 -5.13 -1.91
CA PHE A 94 1.54 -6.40 -1.65
C PHE A 94 0.09 -6.37 -2.11
N TYR A 95 -0.21 -7.26 -3.04
CA TYR A 95 -1.52 -7.44 -3.65
C TYR A 95 -2.08 -8.81 -3.31
N GLU A 96 -3.38 -8.88 -3.02
CA GLU A 96 -4.10 -10.13 -2.86
C GLU A 96 -5.15 -10.29 -3.95
N ARG A 97 -5.42 -11.53 -4.34
CA ARG A 97 -6.41 -11.86 -5.36
C ARG A 97 -7.81 -11.55 -4.85
N LEU A 98 -8.64 -10.97 -5.71
CA LEU A 98 -10.04 -10.68 -5.42
C LEU A 98 -10.97 -11.78 -5.97
N PRO A 99 -12.15 -11.99 -5.36
CA PRO A 99 -12.67 -11.31 -4.16
C PRO A 99 -11.91 -11.72 -2.88
N ARG A 100 -11.78 -10.79 -1.93
CA ARG A 100 -11.10 -11.07 -0.64
C ARG A 100 -11.88 -12.14 0.11
N THR A 101 -11.18 -13.11 0.67
CA THR A 101 -11.80 -14.08 1.57
C THR A 101 -12.36 -13.34 2.78
N GLN A 102 -13.68 -13.36 2.97
CA GLN A 102 -14.29 -12.81 4.18
C GLN A 102 -13.93 -13.72 5.35
N ILE A 103 -13.09 -13.24 6.26
CA ILE A 103 -12.92 -13.87 7.56
C ILE A 103 -14.12 -13.41 8.39
N PHE A 104 -15.14 -14.27 8.53
CA PHE A 104 -16.28 -14.00 9.38
C PHE A 104 -15.80 -13.62 10.79
N SER A 105 -16.24 -12.47 11.29
CA SER A 105 -16.00 -12.07 12.68
C SER A 105 -16.90 -12.92 13.59
N GLU A 106 -16.46 -14.11 13.98
CA GLU A 106 -16.93 -14.70 15.23
C GLU A 106 -16.35 -13.89 16.39
N GLN A 107 -17.13 -12.91 16.85
CA GLN A 107 -17.31 -12.52 18.26
C GLN A 107 -17.95 -11.13 18.33
N ASN A 108 -19.27 -11.11 18.57
CA ASN A 108 -19.92 -10.31 19.61
C ASN A 108 -21.43 -10.63 19.68
N ASN A 109 -21.75 -11.89 20.00
CA ASN A 109 -23.01 -12.27 20.66
C ASN A 109 -22.70 -12.63 22.12
N LEU A 110 -22.20 -11.65 22.87
CA LEU A 110 -22.27 -11.69 24.34
C LEU A 110 -22.91 -10.40 24.80
N SER A 111 -24.25 -10.42 24.74
CA SER A 111 -25.11 -9.64 25.62
C SER A 111 -24.97 -10.19 27.04
N ALA A 112 -24.53 -9.34 27.97
CA ALA A 112 -24.91 -9.36 29.37
C ALA A 112 -24.81 -7.92 29.91
#